data_AF-A0A973I3W9-F1
#
_entry.id   AF-A0A973I3W9-F1
#
_cell.length_a   1.000
_cell.length_b   1.000
_cell.length_c   1.000
_cell.angle_alpha   90.00
_cell.angle_beta   90.00
_cell.angle_gamma   90.00
#
_symmetry.space_group_name_H-M   'P 1'
#
loop_
_entity.id
_entity.type
_entity.pdbx_description
1 polymer ?
#
loop_
_entity_poly.entity_id
_entity_poly.type
_entity_poly.pdbx_seq_one_letter_code
_entity_poly.pdbx_strand_id
1 'polypeptide(L)'
;MSLSGEIEKFKIRNEFIESRESDECGCPEEDWIIGMLFVTIHIEPDGSGHIFIDCGDWEKEKLVPTNGIEELRLEAERWVSSFKIED
;
A
#
# COMPACT_ATOMS: atom_id res chain seq x y z
N MET A 1 -7.97 25.30 14.85
CA MET A 1 -8.58 24.52 13.75
C MET A 1 -8.22 23.07 13.99
N SER A 2 -9.20 22.17 13.95
CA SER A 2 -9.09 20.85 14.58
C SER A 2 -8.29 19.87 13.69
N LEU A 3 -7.05 19.58 14.09
CA LEU A 3 -6.21 18.51 13.51
C LEU A 3 -6.97 17.17 13.46
N SER A 4 -7.91 16.95 14.39
CA SER A 4 -8.69 15.71 14.47
C SER A 4 -9.50 15.42 13.21
N GLY A 5 -10.11 16.43 12.59
CA GLY A 5 -10.93 16.24 11.39
C GLY A 5 -10.10 16.04 10.12
N GLU A 6 -8.84 16.48 10.12
CA GLU A 6 -7.92 16.27 9.01
C GLU A 6 -7.35 14.85 9.07
N ILE A 7 -6.94 14.38 10.27
CA ILE A 7 -6.45 13.01 10.49
C ILE A 7 -7.52 11.97 10.13
N GLU A 8 -8.80 12.19 10.46
CA GLU A 8 -9.88 11.26 10.10
C GLU A 8 -10.10 11.15 8.59
N LYS A 9 -9.94 12.25 7.84
CA LYS A 9 -10.06 12.22 6.38
C LYS A 9 -8.93 11.42 5.74
N PHE A 10 -7.72 11.53 6.28
CA PHE A 10 -6.59 10.75 5.78
C PHE A 10 -6.81 9.26 6.02
N LYS A 11 -7.33 8.84 7.19
CA LYS A 11 -7.64 7.42 7.47
C LYS A 11 -8.59 6.75 6.46
N ILE A 12 -9.35 7.51 5.68
CA ILE A 12 -10.34 7.00 4.71
C ILE A 12 -9.83 7.12 3.26
N ARG A 13 -8.64 7.70 3.04
CA ARG A 13 -8.11 7.89 1.68
C ARG A 13 -7.59 6.57 1.13
N ASN A 14 -8.23 6.08 0.07
CA ASN A 14 -7.74 5.04 -0.82
C ASN A 14 -7.71 5.63 -2.22
N GLU A 15 -6.53 6.02 -2.68
CA GLU A 15 -6.34 6.66 -3.98
C GLU A 15 -5.37 5.85 -4.83
N PHE A 16 -5.85 5.43 -6.00
CA PHE A 16 -5.01 4.84 -7.02
C PHE A 16 -4.16 5.93 -7.67
N ILE A 17 -2.84 5.69 -7.76
CA ILE A 17 -1.90 6.62 -8.38
C ILE A 17 -1.61 6.18 -9.80
N GLU A 18 -1.06 4.97 -9.97
CA GLU A 18 -0.74 4.42 -11.28
C GLU A 18 -0.60 2.90 -11.25
N SER A 19 -0.61 2.32 -12.45
CA SER A 19 -0.24 0.93 -12.70
C SER A 19 0.88 0.92 -13.73
N ARG A 20 1.98 0.24 -13.40
CA ARG A 20 3.20 0.21 -14.20
C ARG A 20 3.86 -1.16 -14.15
N GLU A 21 4.83 -1.39 -15.02
CA GLU A 21 5.77 -2.49 -14.86
C GLU A 21 6.95 -1.99 -14.02
N SER A 22 7.42 -2.83 -13.10
CA SER A 22 8.60 -2.55 -12.27
C SER A 22 9.82 -2.30 -13.14
N ASP A 23 10.52 -1.19 -12.91
CA ASP A 23 11.76 -0.87 -13.66
C ASP A 23 12.89 -1.86 -13.35
N GLU A 24 12.81 -2.59 -12.22
CA GLU A 24 13.84 -3.53 -11.77
C GLU A 24 13.65 -4.95 -12.31
N CYS A 25 12.40 -5.43 -12.36
CA CYS A 25 12.12 -6.82 -12.75
C CYS A 25 11.03 -6.98 -13.82
N GLY A 26 10.40 -5.90 -14.28
CA GLY A 26 9.35 -5.91 -15.29
C GLY A 26 8.00 -6.49 -14.83
N CYS A 27 7.83 -6.74 -13.53
CA CYS A 27 6.60 -7.31 -12.98
C CYS A 27 5.52 -6.23 -12.81
N PRO A 28 4.23 -6.60 -12.89
CA PRO A 28 3.15 -5.63 -12.74
C PRO A 28 3.09 -5.07 -11.31
N GLU A 29 3.00 -3.76 -11.23
CA GLU A 29 2.89 -2.98 -10.00
C GLU A 29 1.69 -2.03 -10.03
N GLU A 30 1.18 -1.73 -8.84
CA GLU A 30 0.23 -0.65 -8.61
C GLU A 30 0.64 0.20 -7.42
N ASP A 31 0.63 1.51 -7.62
CA ASP A 31 0.94 2.49 -6.61
C ASP A 31 -0.34 3.12 -6.07
N TRP A 32 -0.44 3.19 -4.74
CA TRP A 32 -1.61 3.65 -4.01
C TRP A 32 -1.22 4.60 -2.89
N ILE A 33 -2.10 5.57 -2.60
CA ILE A 33 -2.13 6.24 -1.31
C ILE A 33 -3.22 5.60 -0.47
N ILE A 34 -2.83 4.91 0.59
CA ILE A 34 -3.73 4.30 1.57
C ILE A 34 -3.49 5.01 2.90
N GLY A 35 -4.48 5.70 3.42
CA GLY A 35 -4.30 6.52 4.61
C GLY A 35 -3.43 7.75 4.32
N MET A 36 -2.24 7.76 4.94
CA MET A 36 -1.15 8.71 4.70
C MET A 36 0.09 8.03 4.09
N LEU A 37 -0.02 6.75 3.72
CA LEU A 37 1.12 5.92 3.31
C LEU A 37 1.11 5.73 1.80
N PHE A 38 2.29 5.85 1.19
CA PHE A 38 2.51 5.43 -0.19
C PHE A 38 2.77 3.92 -0.19
N VAL A 39 1.95 3.19 -0.93
CA VAL A 39 1.93 1.73 -0.92
C VAL A 39 2.06 1.23 -2.34
N THR A 40 3.07 0.40 -2.59
CA THR A 40 3.28 -0.30 -3.87
C THR A 40 2.87 -1.75 -3.70
N ILE A 41 1.98 -2.21 -4.57
CA ILE A 41 1.55 -3.60 -4.67
C ILE A 41 2.23 -4.21 -5.88
N HIS A 42 2.84 -5.37 -5.69
CA HIS A 42 3.64 -6.06 -6.71
C HIS A 42 3.23 -7.51 -6.81
N ILE A 43 3.12 -8.04 -8.03
CA ILE A 43 2.91 -9.49 -8.26
C ILE A 43 4.17 -10.07 -8.88
N GLU A 44 4.80 -10.99 -8.17
CA GLU A 44 5.99 -11.67 -8.64
C GLU A 44 5.64 -12.71 -9.74
N PRO A 45 6.63 -13.13 -10.56
CA PRO A 45 6.40 -14.07 -11.65
C PRO A 45 5.88 -15.44 -11.21
N ASP A 46 6.12 -15.82 -9.95
CA ASP A 46 5.63 -17.06 -9.36
C ASP A 46 4.18 -16.97 -8.87
N GLY A 47 3.55 -15.79 -8.99
CA GLY A 47 2.19 -15.49 -8.56
C GLY A 47 2.09 -15.09 -7.09
N SER A 48 3.20 -15.00 -6.35
CA SER A 48 3.19 -14.43 -5.01
C SER A 48 3.03 -12.92 -5.06
N GLY A 49 2.43 -12.35 -4.02
CA GLY A 49 2.24 -10.91 -3.92
C GLY A 49 3.17 -10.29 -2.89
N HIS A 50 3.61 -9.07 -3.18
CA HIS A 50 4.44 -8.28 -2.29
C HIS A 50 3.78 -6.91 -2.09
N ILE A 51 3.74 -6.43 -0.86
CA ILE A 51 3.26 -5.10 -0.51
C ILE A 51 4.41 -4.34 0.13
N PHE A 52 4.75 -3.19 -0.44
CA PHE A 52 5.77 -2.27 0.05
C PHE A 52 5.12 -0.98 0.52
N ILE A 53 5.67 -0.39 1.57
CA ILE A 53 5.30 0.92 2.07
C ILE A 53 6.57 1.75 2.18
N ASP A 54 6.61 2.87 1.47
CA ASP A 54 7.73 3.79 1.46
C ASP A 54 7.27 5.17 1.94
N CYS A 55 7.90 5.69 2.98
CA CYS A 55 7.70 7.05 3.50
C CYS A 55 9.04 7.77 3.70
N GLY A 56 10.04 7.49 2.86
CA GLY A 56 11.39 8.05 2.93
C GLY A 56 12.25 7.38 3.99
N ASP A 57 12.28 7.94 5.20
CA ASP A 57 13.11 7.41 6.31
C ASP A 57 12.47 6.19 7.01
N TRP A 58 11.27 5.80 6.59
CA TRP A 58 10.55 4.66 7.13
C TRP A 58 9.99 3.81 6.00
N GLU A 59 10.36 2.54 6.02
CA GLU A 59 9.93 1.54 5.05
C GLU A 59 9.42 0.27 5.75
N LYS A 60 8.44 -0.39 5.15
CA LYS A 60 7.99 -1.73 5.54
C LYS A 60 7.57 -2.51 4.31
N GLU A 61 7.87 -3.80 4.31
CA GLU A 61 7.43 -4.72 3.26
C GLU A 61 6.89 -6.03 3.86
N LYS A 62 6.00 -6.71 3.12
CA LYS A 62 5.60 -8.08 3.44
C LYS A 62 5.21 -8.87 2.19
N LEU A 63 5.57 -10.15 2.19
CA LEU A 63 5.04 -11.14 1.26
C LEU A 63 3.64 -11.60 1.69
N VAL A 64 2.75 -11.73 0.70
CA VAL A 64 1.34 -12.06 0.87
C VAL A 64 0.96 -13.13 -0.16
N PRO A 65 0.54 -14.33 0.28
CA PRO A 65 -0.11 -15.28 -0.61
C PRO A 65 -1.35 -14.65 -1.23
N THR A 66 -1.48 -14.72 -2.56
CA THR A 66 -2.56 -14.08 -3.29
C THR A 66 -2.97 -14.88 -4.52
N ASN A 67 -4.20 -14.68 -4.98
CA ASN A 67 -4.68 -15.14 -6.28
C ASN A 67 -4.69 -14.04 -7.35
N GLY A 68 -4.29 -12.81 -7.01
CA GLY A 68 -4.29 -11.68 -7.94
C GLY A 68 -4.15 -10.32 -7.26
N ILE A 69 -4.23 -9.26 -8.06
CA ILE A 69 -3.94 -7.90 -7.57
C ILE A 69 -5.05 -7.37 -6.67
N GLU A 70 -6.29 -7.77 -6.91
CA GLU A 70 -7.44 -7.37 -6.10
C GLU A 70 -7.34 -7.81 -4.64
N GLU A 71 -6.86 -9.04 -4.40
CA GLU A 71 -6.64 -9.55 -3.04
C GLU A 71 -5.52 -8.78 -2.33
N LEU A 72 -4.47 -8.38 -3.07
CA LEU A 72 -3.40 -7.58 -2.51
C LEU A 72 -3.84 -6.17 -2.14
N ARG A 73 -4.74 -5.53 -2.90
CA ARG A 73 -5.32 -4.23 -2.52
C ARG A 73 -6.03 -4.30 -1.17
N LEU A 74 -6.82 -5.36 -0.96
CA LEU A 74 -7.51 -5.59 0.31
C LEU A 74 -6.54 -5.86 1.46
N GLU A 75 -5.49 -6.64 1.22
CA GLU A 75 -4.45 -6.93 2.21
C GLU A 75 -3.58 -5.71 2.54
N ALA A 76 -3.36 -4.83 1.57
CA ALA A 76 -2.67 -3.56 1.75
C ALA A 76 -3.49 -2.65 2.67
N GLU A 77 -4.77 -2.46 2.38
CA GLU A 77 -5.69 -1.67 3.20
C GLU A 77 -5.78 -2.21 4.64
N ARG A 78 -5.95 -3.53 4.79
CA ARG A 78 -5.96 -4.19 6.10
C ARG A 78 -4.67 -3.94 6.88
N TRP A 79 -3.53 -4.02 6.19
CA TRP A 79 -2.23 -3.85 6.83
C TRP A 79 -1.99 -2.40 7.26
N VAL A 80 -2.28 -1.44 6.38
CA VAL A 80 -2.16 -0.01 6.70
C VAL A 80 -3.07 0.35 7.88
N SER A 81 -4.30 -0.16 7.90
CA SER A 81 -5.25 0.05 8.99
C SER A 81 -4.80 -0.55 10.33
N SER A 82 -3.82 -1.46 10.33
CA SER A 82 -3.29 -2.08 11.54
C SER A 82 -2.24 -1.22 12.26
N PHE A 83 -1.66 -0.22 11.59
CA PHE A 83 -0.71 0.69 12.22
C PHE A 83 -1.43 1.58 13.22
N LYS A 84 -0.93 1.56 14.45
CA LYS A 84 -1.39 2.49 15.48
C LYS A 84 -0.79 3.86 15.20
N ILE A 85 -1.64 4.87 15.15
CA ILE A 85 -1.21 6.26 15.27
C ILE A 85 -1.19 6.53 16.77
N GLU A 86 -0.02 6.70 17.34
CA GLU A 86 0.13 7.14 18.73
C GLU A 86 -0.15 8.66 18.79
N ASP A 87 -1.04 9.08 19.69
CA ASP A 87 -1.43 10.47 19.94
C ASP A 87 -0.35 11.28 20.67
#